data_AF-A0A061DBF9-F1
#
_entry.id   AF-A0A061DBF9-F1
#
_cell.length_a   1.000
_cell.length_b   1.000
_cell.length_c   1.000
_cell.angle_alpha   90.00
_cell.angle_beta   90.00
_cell.angle_gamma   90.00
#
_symmetry.space_group_name_H-M   'P 1'
#
loop_
_entity.id
_entity.type
_entity.pdbx_description
1 polymer ?
#
loop_
_entity_poly.entity_id
_entity_poly.type
_entity_poly.pdbx_seq_one_letter_code
_entity_poly.pdbx_strand_id
1 'polypeptide(L)'
;MVCSKILAIAFCAIAAFSTVLRVEAGCSEEHVQVLGFSSENVTEDSLKRGREVAGLLRKLMLGNLTKTGAKDTTPLTNKFTKTLTKAGYPEIPAECLSCFVQSAQCVMKECKGACIAGDQSPGCVKCFMAHCADDLHACVGHITINIGEHKNAGKGGK
;
A
#
# COMPACT_ATOMS: atom_id res chain seq x y z
N MET A 1 -16.45 57.59 10.67
CA MET A 1 -15.37 57.01 9.84
C MET A 1 -15.01 55.64 10.39
N VAL A 2 -15.68 54.59 9.91
CA VAL A 2 -15.41 53.19 10.29
C VAL A 2 -14.97 52.50 9.00
N CYS A 3 -13.72 52.73 8.59
CA CYS A 3 -13.22 52.16 7.33
C CYS A 3 -11.69 52.01 7.28
N SER A 4 -11.05 51.50 8.34
CA SER A 4 -9.59 51.22 8.29
C SER A 4 -9.08 50.08 9.16
N LYS A 5 -9.94 49.28 9.83
CA LYS A 5 -9.47 48.17 10.68
C LYS A 5 -9.95 46.77 10.27
N ILE A 6 -10.88 46.67 9.32
CA ILE A 6 -11.46 45.37 8.91
C ILE A 6 -10.66 44.75 7.76
N LEU A 7 -9.90 45.53 6.98
CA LEU A 7 -9.17 45.01 5.82
C LEU A 7 -7.88 44.26 6.17
N ALA A 8 -7.28 44.50 7.33
CA ALA A 8 -6.02 43.85 7.74
C ALA A 8 -6.22 42.48 8.40
N ILE A 9 -7.42 42.17 8.91
CA ILE A 9 -7.70 40.90 9.60
C ILE A 9 -8.14 39.82 8.60
N ALA A 10 -8.66 40.21 7.43
CA ALA A 10 -9.06 39.28 6.38
C ALA A 10 -7.86 38.57 5.70
N PHE A 11 -6.68 39.18 5.68
CA PHE A 11 -5.49 38.58 5.07
C PHE A 11 -4.70 37.64 5.99
N CYS A 12 -4.85 37.75 7.32
CA CYS A 12 -4.22 36.81 8.26
C CYS A 12 -5.02 35.51 8.48
N ALA A 13 -6.29 35.47 8.10
CA ALA A 13 -7.11 34.27 8.23
C ALA A 13 -6.85 33.23 7.12
N ILE A 14 -6.25 33.61 5.98
CA ILE A 14 -6.06 32.67 4.84
C ILE A 14 -4.72 31.90 4.93
N ALA A 15 -3.74 32.39 5.69
CA ALA A 15 -2.45 31.70 5.86
C ALA A 15 -2.46 30.60 6.93
N ALA A 16 -3.46 30.57 7.82
CA ALA A 16 -3.52 29.60 8.93
C ALA A 16 -4.39 28.36 8.64
N PHE A 17 -5.17 28.35 7.55
CA PHE A 17 -5.96 27.19 7.12
C PHE A 17 -5.30 26.39 5.99
N SER A 18 -3.99 26.57 5.77
CA SER A 18 -3.21 25.79 4.82
C SER A 18 -2.53 24.57 5.44
N THR A 19 -2.89 24.14 6.65
CA THR A 19 -2.87 22.70 6.94
C THR A 19 -4.01 22.05 6.18
N VAL A 20 -3.94 22.13 4.85
CA VAL A 20 -4.34 20.99 4.03
C VAL A 20 -3.57 19.85 4.68
N LEU A 21 -4.28 19.04 5.48
CA LEU A 21 -3.91 17.65 5.68
C LEU A 21 -3.90 17.07 4.28
N ARG A 22 -2.82 17.32 3.53
CA ARG A 22 -2.45 16.47 2.44
C ARG A 22 -2.23 15.17 3.18
N VAL A 23 -3.19 14.27 3.07
CA VAL A 23 -2.83 12.86 3.01
C VAL A 23 -1.89 12.82 1.81
N GLU A 24 -0.60 13.10 2.05
CA GLU A 24 0.44 12.90 1.06
C GLU A 24 0.35 11.41 0.79
N ALA A 25 -0.16 11.07 -0.39
CA ALA A 25 -0.19 9.72 -0.87
C ALA A 25 1.20 9.13 -0.61
N GLY A 26 1.27 8.07 0.19
CA GLY A 26 2.55 7.47 0.58
C GLY A 26 3.33 6.96 -0.63
N CYS A 27 2.65 6.77 -1.76
CA CYS A 27 3.22 6.41 -3.05
C CYS A 27 2.78 7.41 -4.13
N SER A 28 3.67 7.69 -5.09
CA SER A 28 3.25 8.14 -6.41
C SER A 28 2.77 6.95 -7.26
N GLU A 29 1.97 7.23 -8.28
CA GLU A 29 1.39 6.23 -9.18
C GLU A 29 2.45 5.37 -9.88
N GLU A 30 3.59 5.97 -10.25
CA GLU A 30 4.71 5.27 -10.87
C GLU A 30 5.27 4.16 -9.96
N HIS A 31 5.35 4.40 -8.64
CA HIS A 31 5.82 3.42 -7.67
C HIS A 31 4.83 2.27 -7.55
N VAL A 32 3.53 2.57 -7.51
CA VAL A 32 2.46 1.55 -7.47
C VAL A 32 2.47 0.71 -8.74
N GLN A 33 2.73 1.31 -9.91
CA GLN A 33 2.83 0.63 -11.19
C GLN A 33 4.06 -0.26 -11.31
N VAL A 34 5.22 0.22 -10.86
CA VAL A 34 6.48 -0.55 -10.81
C VAL A 34 6.31 -1.78 -9.93
N LEU A 35 5.69 -1.62 -8.76
CA LEU A 35 5.40 -2.73 -7.85
C LEU A 35 4.32 -3.69 -8.39
N GLY A 36 3.61 -3.32 -9.45
CA GLY A 36 2.60 -4.15 -10.09
C GLY A 36 1.24 -4.16 -9.39
N PHE A 37 0.94 -3.13 -8.60
CA PHE A 37 -0.34 -2.96 -7.89
C PHE A 37 -1.25 -1.91 -8.50
N SER A 38 -0.85 -1.25 -9.60
CA SER A 38 -1.68 -0.24 -10.24
C SER A 38 -2.93 -0.85 -10.88
N SER A 39 -4.08 -0.19 -10.68
CA SER A 39 -5.34 -0.51 -11.36
C SER A 39 -5.39 -0.04 -12.81
N GLU A 40 -4.49 0.86 -13.19
CA GLU A 40 -4.40 1.37 -14.55
C GLU A 40 -3.43 0.50 -15.38
N ASN A 41 -3.89 0.08 -16.56
CA ASN A 41 -3.11 -0.74 -17.50
C ASN A 41 -2.61 -2.07 -16.92
N VAL A 42 -3.54 -2.89 -16.39
CA VAL A 42 -3.24 -4.26 -15.91
C VAL A 42 -2.76 -5.13 -17.07
N THR A 43 -1.49 -5.51 -17.04
CA THR A 43 -0.82 -6.39 -18.01
C THR A 43 -0.38 -7.69 -17.34
N GLU A 44 -0.08 -8.74 -18.11
CA GLU A 44 0.48 -9.97 -17.52
C GLU A 44 1.79 -9.70 -16.77
N ASP A 45 2.62 -8.78 -17.28
CA ASP A 45 3.85 -8.35 -16.63
C ASP A 45 3.60 -7.61 -15.31
N SER A 46 2.60 -6.73 -15.24
CA SER A 46 2.25 -6.07 -13.97
C SER A 46 1.72 -7.06 -12.94
N LEU A 47 0.89 -8.02 -13.35
CA LEU A 47 0.41 -9.11 -12.49
C LEU A 47 1.54 -10.03 -12.03
N LYS A 48 2.56 -10.25 -12.87
CA LYS A 48 3.74 -11.04 -12.51
C LYS A 48 4.59 -10.30 -11.47
N ARG A 49 4.88 -9.01 -11.68
CA ARG A 49 5.59 -8.16 -10.70
C ARG A 49 4.85 -8.09 -9.39
N GLY A 50 3.54 -7.81 -9.41
CA GLY A 50 2.73 -7.75 -8.21
C GLY A 50 2.75 -9.07 -7.42
N ARG A 51 2.68 -10.23 -8.11
CA ARG A 51 2.80 -11.56 -7.46
C ARG A 51 4.16 -11.76 -6.83
N GLU A 52 5.22 -11.35 -7.51
CA GLU A 52 6.58 -11.45 -6.98
C GLU A 52 6.74 -10.57 -5.73
N VAL A 53 6.34 -9.30 -5.80
CA VAL A 53 6.41 -8.35 -4.67
C VAL A 53 5.56 -8.84 -3.50
N ALA A 54 4.32 -9.29 -3.74
CA ALA A 54 3.48 -9.90 -2.71
C ALA A 54 4.12 -11.15 -2.09
N GLY A 55 4.79 -11.98 -2.90
CA GLY A 55 5.54 -13.14 -2.45
C GLY A 55 6.75 -12.77 -1.57
N LEU A 56 7.48 -11.72 -1.92
CA LEU A 56 8.58 -11.17 -1.11
C LEU A 56 8.07 -10.63 0.22
N LEU A 57 6.94 -9.91 0.19
CA LEU A 57 6.29 -9.36 1.36
C LEU A 57 5.76 -10.47 2.29
N ARG A 58 5.17 -11.52 1.73
CA ARG A 58 4.76 -12.72 2.47
C ARG A 58 5.97 -13.40 3.12
N LYS A 59 7.07 -13.59 2.39
CA LYS A 59 8.31 -14.16 2.95
C LYS A 59 8.85 -13.31 4.10
N LEU A 60 8.85 -11.99 3.94
CA LEU A 60 9.22 -11.06 4.99
C LEU A 60 8.37 -11.27 6.25
N MET A 61 7.04 -11.32 6.10
CA MET A 61 6.14 -11.50 7.24
C MET A 61 6.24 -12.88 7.88
N LEU A 62 6.39 -13.95 7.09
CA LEU A 62 6.61 -15.31 7.61
C LEU A 62 7.92 -15.43 8.40
N GLY A 63 8.95 -14.67 8.03
CA GLY A 63 10.19 -14.57 8.81
C GLY A 63 10.08 -13.67 10.05
N ASN A 64 8.97 -12.95 10.24
CA ASN A 64 8.79 -11.97 11.32
C ASN A 64 7.36 -12.03 11.90
N LEU A 65 6.83 -13.24 12.15
CA LEU A 65 5.42 -13.48 12.54
C LEU A 65 4.95 -12.70 13.78
N THR A 66 5.85 -12.32 14.67
CA THR A 66 5.54 -11.58 15.91
C THR A 66 5.60 -10.07 15.75
N LYS A 67 6.01 -9.57 14.57
CA LYS A 67 6.26 -8.16 14.29
C LYS A 67 5.09 -7.49 13.57
N THR A 68 3.93 -7.47 14.19
CA THR A 68 2.69 -6.93 13.61
C THR A 68 2.33 -5.54 14.12
N GLY A 69 3.16 -4.93 14.98
CA GLY A 69 2.90 -3.60 15.55
C GLY A 69 3.56 -2.46 14.77
N ALA A 70 3.07 -1.23 14.99
CA ALA A 70 3.61 -0.01 14.37
C ALA A 70 5.11 0.21 14.64
N LYS A 71 5.60 -0.15 15.82
CA LYS A 71 7.03 -0.08 16.18
C LYS A 71 7.93 -0.95 15.28
N ASP A 72 7.34 -1.96 14.64
CA ASP A 72 8.05 -2.89 13.77
C ASP A 72 7.99 -2.48 12.28
N THR A 73 7.15 -1.51 11.92
CA THR A 73 6.93 -1.09 10.53
C THR A 73 8.22 -0.57 9.90
N THR A 74 8.94 0.35 10.55
CA THR A 74 10.21 0.88 10.04
C THR A 74 11.28 -0.20 9.82
N PRO A 75 11.62 -1.06 10.82
CA PRO A 75 12.63 -2.09 10.60
C PRO A 75 12.20 -3.13 9.56
N LEU A 76 10.91 -3.43 9.42
CA LEU A 76 10.40 -4.30 8.36
C LEU A 76 10.49 -3.64 6.98
N THR A 77 10.15 -2.36 6.88
CA THR A 77 10.27 -1.56 5.66
C THR A 77 11.71 -1.51 5.17
N ASN A 78 12.67 -1.30 6.07
CA ASN A 78 14.09 -1.34 5.74
C ASN A 78 14.54 -2.72 5.22
N LYS A 79 14.01 -3.81 5.80
CA LYS A 79 14.27 -5.18 5.30
C LYS A 79 13.60 -5.40 3.94
N PHE A 80 12.39 -4.89 3.75
CA PHE A 80 11.65 -5.04 2.51
C PHE A 80 12.33 -4.30 1.36
N THR A 81 12.74 -3.06 1.60
CA THR A 81 13.54 -2.24 0.67
C THR A 81 14.76 -3.01 0.19
N LYS A 82 15.57 -3.53 1.12
CA LYS A 82 16.75 -4.36 0.79
C LYS A 82 16.39 -5.61 -0.02
N THR A 83 15.22 -6.19 0.22
CA THR A 83 14.76 -7.38 -0.51
C THR A 83 14.35 -7.03 -1.94
N LEU A 84 13.63 -5.92 -2.13
CA LEU A 84 13.25 -5.41 -3.44
C LEU A 84 14.46 -5.03 -4.29
N THR A 85 15.42 -4.29 -3.71
CA THR A 85 16.66 -3.92 -4.41
C THR A 85 17.44 -5.17 -4.85
N LYS A 86 17.51 -6.21 -4.00
CA LYS A 86 18.14 -7.50 -4.36
C LYS A 86 17.41 -8.25 -5.47
N ALA A 87 16.11 -8.05 -5.59
CA ALA A 87 15.29 -8.61 -6.66
C ALA A 87 15.33 -7.76 -7.95
N GLY A 88 16.07 -6.66 -7.98
CA GLY A 88 16.23 -5.80 -9.16
C GLY A 88 15.14 -4.76 -9.34
N TYR A 89 14.31 -4.51 -8.32
CA TYR A 89 13.36 -3.40 -8.34
C TYR A 89 14.10 -2.07 -8.14
N PRO A 90 13.65 -0.98 -8.79
CA PRO A 90 14.22 0.34 -8.57
C PRO A 90 13.99 0.78 -7.12
N GLU A 91 14.69 1.83 -6.72
CA GLU A 91 14.50 2.42 -5.39
C GLU A 91 13.10 3.00 -5.27
N ILE A 92 12.32 2.48 -4.33
CA ILE A 92 10.98 2.96 -4.00
C ILE A 92 11.06 3.67 -2.65
N PRO A 93 10.42 4.84 -2.47
CA PRO A 93 10.41 5.55 -1.20
C PRO A 93 9.99 4.66 -0.04
N ALA A 94 10.71 4.77 1.08
CA ALA A 94 10.42 3.98 2.28
C ALA A 94 8.99 4.25 2.80
N GLU A 95 8.47 5.47 2.64
CA GLU A 95 7.09 5.82 3.01
C GLU A 95 6.08 4.98 2.23
N CYS A 96 6.25 4.86 0.90
CA CYS A 96 5.43 4.01 0.05
C CYS A 96 5.50 2.54 0.47
N LEU A 97 6.72 2.02 0.64
CA LEU A 97 6.94 0.63 1.06
C LEU A 97 6.36 0.34 2.45
N SER A 98 6.31 1.35 3.32
CA SER A 98 5.71 1.23 4.65
C SER A 98 4.21 0.94 4.58
N CYS A 99 3.48 1.46 3.58
CA CYS A 99 2.06 1.15 3.38
C CYS A 99 1.85 -0.35 3.10
N PHE A 100 2.66 -0.92 2.22
CA PHE A 100 2.61 -2.35 1.93
C PHE A 100 3.00 -3.20 3.14
N VAL A 101 4.01 -2.78 3.90
CA VAL A 101 4.39 -3.46 5.15
C VAL A 101 3.26 -3.41 6.18
N GLN A 102 2.63 -2.25 6.39
CA GLN A 102 1.50 -2.11 7.31
C GLN A 102 0.32 -2.99 6.89
N SER A 103 0.01 -3.03 5.59
CA SER A 103 -0.99 -3.94 5.03
C SER A 103 -0.66 -5.41 5.31
N ALA A 104 0.60 -5.81 5.13
CA ALA A 104 1.04 -7.17 5.44
C ALA A 104 0.98 -7.48 6.95
N GLN A 105 1.28 -6.51 7.80
CA GLN A 105 1.10 -6.61 9.25
C GLN A 105 -0.38 -6.79 9.62
N CYS A 106 -1.29 -6.06 8.98
CA CYS A 106 -2.74 -6.24 9.11
C CYS A 106 -3.16 -7.65 8.69
N VAL A 107 -2.73 -8.13 7.52
CA VAL A 107 -3.04 -9.50 7.05
C VAL A 107 -2.55 -10.56 8.05
N MET A 108 -1.37 -10.39 8.63
CA MET A 108 -0.86 -11.30 9.65
C MET A 108 -1.61 -11.26 10.98
N LYS A 109 -2.24 -10.13 11.30
CA LYS A 109 -2.98 -9.93 12.54
C LYS A 109 -4.42 -10.41 12.42
N GLU A 110 -5.11 -9.98 11.38
CA GLU A 110 -6.55 -10.17 11.20
C GLU A 110 -6.87 -11.35 10.27
N CYS A 111 -6.02 -11.61 9.27
CA CYS A 111 -6.33 -12.54 8.18
C CYS A 111 -5.45 -13.80 8.12
N LYS A 112 -4.55 -14.01 9.08
CA LYS A 112 -3.59 -15.12 9.07
C LYS A 112 -4.26 -16.46 8.81
N GLY A 113 -5.36 -16.76 9.50
CA GLY A 113 -6.12 -18.01 9.34
C GLY A 113 -6.71 -18.17 7.94
N ALA A 114 -7.32 -17.12 7.40
CA ALA A 114 -7.88 -17.10 6.06
C ALA A 114 -6.81 -17.24 4.97
N CYS A 115 -5.58 -16.78 5.24
CA CYS A 115 -4.46 -16.77 4.31
C CYS A 115 -3.51 -17.98 4.41
N ILE A 116 -3.83 -18.98 5.24
CA ILE A 116 -3.05 -20.24 5.36
C ILE A 116 -2.98 -20.95 4.01
N ALA A 117 -4.10 -21.06 3.31
CA ALA A 117 -4.20 -21.72 2.00
C ALA A 117 -3.52 -20.96 0.86
N GLY A 118 -3.07 -19.73 1.11
CA GLY A 118 -2.46 -18.84 0.12
C GLY A 118 -3.01 -17.42 0.22
N ASP A 119 -2.16 -16.46 -0.10
CA ASP A 119 -2.46 -15.04 -0.24
C ASP A 119 -3.52 -14.77 -1.34
N GLN A 120 -3.57 -15.62 -2.36
CA GLN A 120 -4.57 -15.55 -3.44
C GLN A 120 -5.79 -16.45 -3.22
N SER A 121 -5.93 -17.08 -2.06
CA SER A 121 -7.12 -17.89 -1.79
C SER A 121 -8.36 -16.98 -1.66
N PRO A 122 -9.56 -17.41 -2.08
CA PRO A 122 -10.77 -16.59 -1.95
C PRO A 122 -11.03 -16.14 -0.51
N GLY A 123 -10.70 -16.99 0.47
CA GLY A 123 -10.80 -16.66 1.89
C GLY A 123 -9.85 -15.54 2.30
N CYS A 124 -8.58 -15.60 1.88
CA CYS A 124 -7.61 -14.55 2.15
C CYS A 124 -8.00 -13.22 1.50
N VAL A 125 -8.37 -13.26 0.22
CA VAL A 125 -8.80 -12.09 -0.55
C VAL A 125 -10.00 -11.42 0.13
N LYS A 126 -11.02 -12.20 0.51
CA LYS A 126 -12.20 -11.69 1.21
C LYS A 126 -11.84 -11.05 2.55
N CYS A 127 -10.98 -11.68 3.34
CA CYS A 127 -10.54 -11.13 4.61
C CYS A 127 -9.75 -9.82 4.42
N PHE A 128 -8.82 -9.80 3.46
CA PHE A 128 -8.03 -8.61 3.13
C PHE A 128 -8.93 -7.42 2.74
N MET A 129 -9.90 -7.65 1.86
CA MET A 129 -10.89 -6.64 1.46
C MET A 129 -11.73 -6.14 2.64
N ALA A 130 -12.05 -6.99 3.60
CA ALA A 130 -12.88 -6.63 4.76
C ALA A 130 -12.12 -5.88 5.87
N HIS A 131 -10.79 -6.04 5.97
CA HIS A 131 -10.05 -5.59 7.15
C HIS A 131 -8.83 -4.72 6.87
N CYS A 132 -8.20 -4.83 5.69
CA CYS A 132 -6.88 -4.23 5.45
C CYS A 132 -6.80 -3.38 4.18
N ALA A 133 -7.76 -3.52 3.26
CA ALA A 133 -7.72 -2.86 1.96
C ALA A 133 -7.89 -1.34 2.06
N ASP A 134 -8.83 -0.88 2.89
CA ASP A 134 -9.11 0.54 3.05
C ASP A 134 -7.90 1.29 3.62
N ASP A 135 -7.23 0.73 4.62
CA ASP A 135 -6.00 1.29 5.19
C ASP A 135 -4.86 1.33 4.15
N LEU A 136 -4.73 0.28 3.33
CA LEU A 136 -3.74 0.26 2.25
C LEU A 136 -4.03 1.36 1.23
N HIS A 137 -5.27 1.47 0.76
CA HIS A 137 -5.66 2.47 -0.24
C HIS A 137 -5.51 3.89 0.31
N ALA A 138 -5.88 4.12 1.57
CA ALA A 138 -5.70 5.40 2.24
C ALA A 138 -4.21 5.76 2.38
N CYS A 139 -3.36 4.79 2.71
CA CYS A 139 -1.92 5.02 2.86
C CYS A 139 -1.23 5.24 1.50
N VAL A 140 -1.52 4.40 0.50
CA VAL A 140 -0.91 4.49 -0.83
C VAL A 140 -1.41 5.74 -1.56
N GLY A 141 -2.67 6.15 -1.33
CA GLY A 141 -3.33 7.26 -2.03
C GLY A 141 -3.89 6.89 -3.40
N HIS A 142 -3.83 5.61 -3.78
CA HIS A 142 -4.32 5.07 -5.04
C HIS A 142 -5.11 3.78 -4.80
N ILE A 143 -6.07 3.48 -5.68
CA ILE A 143 -6.74 2.17 -5.69
C ILE A 143 -5.72 1.12 -6.16
N THR A 144 -5.52 0.08 -5.36
CA THR A 144 -4.59 -1.01 -5.68
C THR A 144 -5.35 -2.23 -6.16
N ILE A 145 -4.80 -2.96 -7.13
CA ILE A 145 -5.46 -4.20 -7.61
C ILE A 145 -5.33 -5.33 -6.60
N ASN A 146 -6.41 -6.11 -6.49
CA ASN A 146 -6.34 -7.41 -5.85
C ASN A 146 -5.86 -8.45 -6.87
N ILE A 147 -4.59 -8.84 -6.77
CA ILE A 147 -3.95 -9.81 -7.67
C ILE A 147 -4.65 -11.18 -7.63
N GLY A 148 -5.31 -11.52 -6.52
CA GLY A 148 -6.06 -12.77 -6.38
C GLY A 148 -7.28 -12.88 -7.30
N GLU A 149 -7.89 -11.75 -7.68
CA GLU A 149 -9.08 -11.73 -8.53
C GLU A 149 -8.76 -12.00 -10.01
N HIS A 150 -7.56 -11.63 -10.46
CA HIS A 150 -7.11 -11.79 -11.84
C HIS A 150 -6.59 -13.20 -12.19
N LYS A 151 -6.55 -14.12 -11.22
CA LYS A 151 -6.10 -15.52 -11.43
C LYS A 151 -6.98 -16.32 -12.42
N ASN A 152 -8.21 -15.87 -12.67
CA ASN A 152 -9.15 -16.56 -13.56
C ASN A 152 -9.12 -16.07 -15.02
N ALA A 153 -8.39 -15.01 -15.36
CA ALA A 153 -8.30 -14.52 -16.74
C ALA A 153 -7.39 -15.37 -17.64
N GLY A 154 -6.49 -16.17 -17.07
CA GLY A 154 -5.50 -16.98 -17.81
C GLY A 154 -5.86 -18.46 -18.02
N LYS A 155 -7.05 -18.93 -17.61
CA LYS A 155 -7.49 -20.34 -17.78
C LYS A 155 -8.80 -20.47 -18.56
N GLY A 156 -8.99 -19.60 -19.54
CA GLY A 156 -10.16 -19.57 -20.42
C GLY A 156 -9.81 -19.41 -21.89
N GLY A 157 -8.72 -20.02 -22.35
CA GLY A 157 -8.49 -20.26 -23.78
C GLY A 157 -8.93 -21.68 -24.10
N LYS A 158 -10.03 -21.82 -24.85
CA LYS A 158 -10.42 -23.07 -25.51
C LYS A 158 -9.33 -23.56 -26.43
#